data_AF-A0A3D0CEA8-F1
#
_entry.id   AF-A0A3D0CEA8-F1
#
_cell.length_a   1.000
_cell.length_b   1.000
_cell.length_c   1.000
_cell.angle_alpha   90.00
_cell.angle_beta   90.00
_cell.angle_gamma   90.00
#
_symmetry.space_group_name_H-M   'P 1'
#
loop_
_entity.id
_entity.type
_entity.pdbx_description
1 polymer ?
#
loop_
_entity_poly.entity_id
_entity_poly.type
_entity_poly.pdbx_seq_one_letter_code
_entity_poly.pdbx_strand_id
1 'polypeptide(L)'
;VFIALLLGLYQRLHVDKYRHVPLHISGFGYAVPGTVLAMAMLSTLGPLDHWLNGAVEFFGFTAPGLILSGSLFAIVFALVVRFSAIANGTILSGIKQIPQSLDYAPASLGVNLLGSLTKVHLPILKSTILMAWLLVFVEAMKELPAVLLLRPFNFETLSSQVYQLISDEMLEQGALGAILIVLFGLLPIVLLNKKREKV
;
A
#
# COMPACT_ATOMS: atom_id res chain seq x y z
N VAL A 1 4.00 -0.59 1.00
CA VAL A 1 5.32 -1.28 1.11
C VAL A 1 6.32 -0.50 1.94
N PHE A 2 6.63 0.76 1.59
CA PHE A 2 7.58 1.57 2.36
C PHE A 2 7.21 1.67 3.86
N ILE A 3 5.94 1.92 4.18
CA ILE A 3 5.44 1.93 5.57
C ILE A 3 5.71 0.57 6.26
N ALA A 4 5.36 -0.54 5.62
CA ALA A 4 5.62 -1.88 6.16
C ALA A 4 7.11 -2.15 6.43
N LEU A 5 7.99 -1.63 5.56
CA LEU A 5 9.45 -1.72 5.71
C LEU A 5 9.93 -0.92 6.93
N LEU A 6 9.49 0.33 7.07
CA LEU A 6 9.80 1.15 8.23
C LEU A 6 9.31 0.50 9.53
N LEU A 7 8.04 0.08 9.58
CA LEU A 7 7.44 -0.52 10.78
C LEU A 7 8.06 -1.88 11.11
N GLY A 8 8.36 -2.70 10.10
CA GLY A 8 9.01 -4.00 10.28
C GLY A 8 10.45 -3.87 10.81
N LEU A 9 11.22 -2.92 10.27
CA LEU A 9 12.58 -2.65 10.74
C LEU A 9 12.59 -1.99 12.13
N TYR A 10 11.64 -1.10 12.42
CA TYR A 10 11.43 -0.55 13.75
C TYR A 10 11.17 -1.67 14.77
N GLN A 11 10.23 -2.57 14.47
CA GLN A 11 9.94 -3.74 15.31
C GLN A 11 11.16 -4.65 15.52
N ARG A 12 12.03 -4.80 14.52
CA ARG A 12 13.22 -5.65 14.60
C ARG A 12 14.33 -5.05 15.44
N LEU A 13 14.62 -3.76 15.23
CA LEU A 13 15.84 -3.11 15.74
C LEU A 13 15.63 -2.37 17.06
N HIS A 14 14.40 -2.03 17.44
CA HIS A 14 14.12 -1.39 18.73
C HIS A 14 13.79 -2.40 19.82
N VAL A 15 14.14 -2.07 21.08
CA VAL A 15 13.96 -2.94 22.25
C VAL A 15 12.66 -2.63 23.01
N ASP A 16 11.93 -1.59 22.62
CA ASP A 16 10.74 -1.12 23.32
C ASP A 16 9.63 -2.18 23.43
N LYS A 17 8.97 -2.22 24.59
CA LYS A 17 7.85 -3.13 24.88
C LYS A 17 6.69 -3.00 23.87
N TYR A 18 6.50 -1.80 23.32
CA TYR A 18 5.40 -1.46 22.41
C TYR A 18 5.79 -1.47 20.93
N ARG A 19 6.97 -1.98 20.58
CA ARG A 19 7.48 -1.98 19.19
C ARG A 19 6.59 -2.71 18.17
N HIS A 20 5.73 -3.62 18.64
CA HIS A 20 4.79 -4.39 17.80
C HIS A 20 3.49 -3.63 17.47
N VAL A 21 3.12 -2.63 18.29
CA VAL A 21 1.84 -1.94 18.22
C VAL A 21 1.65 -1.22 16.88
N PRO A 22 2.62 -0.42 16.38
CA PRO A 22 2.45 0.28 15.10
C PRO A 22 2.18 -0.67 13.92
N LEU A 23 2.87 -1.81 13.88
CA LEU A 23 2.68 -2.80 12.82
C LEU A 23 1.27 -3.41 12.88
N HIS A 24 0.78 -3.76 14.07
CA HIS A 24 -0.58 -4.30 14.24
C HIS A 24 -1.66 -3.28 13.84
N ILE A 25 -1.51 -2.02 14.28
CA ILE A 25 -2.46 -0.95 13.92
C ILE A 25 -2.51 -0.75 12.41
N SER A 26 -1.35 -0.71 11.75
CA SER A 26 -1.30 -0.52 10.29
C SER A 26 -1.96 -1.64 9.49
N GLY A 27 -2.03 -2.87 10.03
CA GLY A 27 -2.67 -4.01 9.38
C GLY A 27 -4.20 -4.04 9.51
N PHE A 28 -4.78 -3.25 10.43
CA PHE A 28 -6.20 -3.36 10.77
C PHE A 28 -7.15 -3.04 9.60
N GLY A 29 -6.73 -2.16 8.69
CA GLY A 29 -7.51 -1.75 7.53
C GLY A 29 -7.91 -2.90 6.59
N TYR A 30 -7.21 -4.03 6.61
CA TYR A 30 -7.51 -5.20 5.80
C TYR A 30 -8.83 -5.89 6.19
N ALA A 31 -9.26 -5.76 7.45
CA ALA A 31 -10.50 -6.35 7.93
C ALA A 31 -11.75 -5.58 7.46
N VAL A 32 -11.58 -4.35 6.96
CA VAL A 32 -12.69 -3.47 6.58
C VAL A 32 -13.08 -3.73 5.12
N PRO A 33 -14.38 -3.95 4.81
CA PRO A 33 -14.85 -4.01 3.42
C PRO A 33 -14.52 -2.74 2.64
N GLY A 34 -14.23 -2.85 1.34
CA GLY A 34 -13.79 -1.71 0.52
C GLY A 34 -14.82 -0.57 0.47
N THR A 35 -16.11 -0.91 0.42
CA THR A 35 -17.20 0.08 0.47
C THR A 35 -17.25 0.83 1.80
N VAL A 36 -17.14 0.10 2.93
CA VAL A 36 -17.17 0.68 4.27
C VAL A 36 -15.96 1.59 4.48
N LEU A 37 -14.77 1.15 4.04
CA LEU A 37 -13.56 1.97 4.11
C LEU A 37 -13.74 3.27 3.31
N ALA A 38 -14.27 3.19 2.10
CA ALA A 38 -14.53 4.36 1.28
C ALA A 38 -15.55 5.31 1.90
N MET A 39 -16.67 4.81 2.42
CA MET A 39 -17.66 5.65 3.11
C MET A 39 -17.06 6.34 4.35
N ALA A 40 -16.27 5.61 5.15
CA ALA A 40 -15.56 6.19 6.29
C ALA A 40 -14.57 7.28 5.84
N MET A 41 -13.88 7.06 4.73
CA MET A 41 -12.96 8.04 4.16
C MET A 41 -13.68 9.28 3.61
N LEU A 42 -14.81 9.15 2.93
CA LEU A 42 -15.60 10.30 2.48
C LEU A 42 -16.11 11.12 3.67
N SER A 43 -16.62 10.44 4.70
CA SER A 43 -17.09 11.06 5.94
C SER A 43 -16.00 11.80 6.72
N THR A 44 -14.72 11.43 6.51
CA THR A 44 -13.59 12.05 7.20
C THR A 44 -12.83 13.05 6.34
N LEU A 45 -12.43 12.68 5.13
CA LEU A 45 -11.64 13.51 4.22
C LEU A 45 -12.40 14.74 3.71
N GLY A 46 -13.70 14.64 3.45
CA GLY A 46 -14.49 15.79 2.98
C GLY A 46 -14.54 16.93 4.00
N PRO A 47 -14.95 16.67 5.26
CA PRO A 47 -14.87 17.68 6.33
C PRO A 47 -13.45 18.18 6.59
N LEU A 48 -12.44 17.32 6.45
CA LEU A 48 -11.03 17.74 6.59
C LEU A 48 -10.62 18.73 5.49
N ASP A 49 -11.03 18.53 4.24
CA ASP A 49 -10.80 19.50 3.16
C ASP A 49 -11.45 20.85 3.51
N HIS A 50 -12.70 20.86 3.97
CA HIS A 50 -13.36 22.10 4.38
C HIS A 50 -12.67 22.80 5.55
N TRP A 51 -12.20 22.03 6.54
CA TRP A 51 -11.42 22.58 7.65
C TRP A 51 -10.09 23.17 7.18
N LEU A 52 -9.38 22.47 6.29
CA LEU A 52 -8.13 22.97 5.69
C LEU A 52 -8.36 24.25 4.89
N ASN A 53 -9.42 24.31 4.10
CA ASN A 53 -9.79 25.51 3.33
C ASN A 53 -10.02 26.70 4.27
N GLY A 54 -10.80 26.53 5.35
CA GLY A 54 -11.03 27.59 6.33
C GLY A 54 -9.75 28.03 7.05
N ALA A 55 -8.84 27.10 7.35
CA ALA A 55 -7.54 27.42 7.95
C ALA A 55 -6.66 28.23 7.00
N VAL A 56 -6.59 27.86 5.71
CA VAL A 56 -5.79 28.55 4.70
C VAL A 56 -6.35 29.95 4.41
N GLU A 57 -7.67 30.07 4.30
CA GLU A 57 -8.36 31.35 4.13
C GLU A 57 -8.15 32.28 5.34
N PHE A 58 -8.11 31.73 6.55
CA PHE A 58 -7.81 32.51 7.76
C PHE A 58 -6.42 33.18 7.70
N PHE A 59 -5.44 32.53 7.06
CA PHE A 59 -4.12 33.12 6.82
C PHE A 59 -4.05 34.04 5.59
N GLY A 60 -5.19 34.32 4.93
CA GLY A 60 -5.29 35.23 3.79
C GLY A 60 -4.89 34.63 2.45
N PHE A 61 -4.79 33.30 2.35
CA PHE A 61 -4.49 32.60 1.10
C PHE A 61 -5.75 32.05 0.43
N THR A 62 -5.66 31.73 -0.87
CA THR A 62 -6.75 31.09 -1.62
C THR A 62 -6.95 29.64 -1.19
N ALA A 63 -8.19 29.23 -0.94
CA ALA A 63 -8.54 27.87 -0.59
C ALA A 63 -8.05 26.84 -1.63
N PRO A 64 -7.34 25.78 -1.22
CA PRO A 64 -6.86 24.74 -2.14
C PRO A 64 -7.97 23.86 -2.74
N GLY A 65 -9.18 23.86 -2.16
CA GLY A 65 -10.31 23.05 -2.63
C GLY A 65 -10.31 21.63 -2.06
N LEU A 66 -10.87 20.68 -2.80
CA LEU A 66 -11.03 19.27 -2.37
C LEU A 66 -9.78 18.43 -2.68
N ILE A 67 -8.65 18.80 -2.08
CA ILE A 67 -7.36 18.17 -2.38
C ILE A 67 -7.23 16.77 -1.78
N LEU A 68 -7.98 16.43 -0.73
CA LEU A 68 -7.97 15.11 -0.12
C LEU A 68 -9.08 14.22 -0.68
N SER A 69 -10.34 14.62 -0.52
CA SER A 69 -11.50 13.82 -0.90
C SER A 69 -11.81 13.85 -2.40
N GLY A 70 -11.44 14.94 -3.09
CA GLY A 70 -11.70 15.15 -4.51
C GLY A 70 -10.53 14.80 -5.43
N SER A 71 -9.49 14.14 -4.92
CA SER A 71 -8.29 13.82 -5.69
C SER A 71 -7.91 12.33 -5.60
N LEU A 72 -6.89 11.94 -6.35
CA LEU A 72 -6.30 10.59 -6.28
C LEU A 72 -5.78 10.24 -4.88
N PHE A 73 -5.56 11.23 -4.02
CA PHE A 73 -5.13 11.00 -2.64
C PHE A 73 -6.09 10.05 -1.92
N ALA A 74 -7.40 10.25 -2.02
CA ALA A 74 -8.38 9.39 -1.36
C ALA A 74 -8.24 7.93 -1.80
N ILE A 75 -8.13 7.67 -3.10
CA ILE A 75 -7.94 6.31 -3.60
C ILE A 75 -6.62 5.73 -3.08
N VAL A 76 -5.50 6.45 -3.25
CA VAL A 76 -4.18 5.95 -2.84
C VAL A 76 -4.15 5.65 -1.34
N PHE A 77 -4.71 6.53 -0.51
CA PHE A 77 -4.77 6.33 0.93
C PHE A 77 -5.64 5.11 1.29
N ALA A 78 -6.79 4.94 0.64
CA ALA A 78 -7.65 3.77 0.86
C ALA A 78 -6.91 2.46 0.55
N LEU A 79 -6.21 2.40 -0.59
CA LEU A 79 -5.44 1.23 -1.00
C LEU A 79 -4.27 0.98 -0.03
N VAL A 80 -3.60 2.03 0.45
CA VAL A 80 -2.54 1.91 1.47
C VAL A 80 -3.10 1.31 2.74
N VAL A 81 -4.21 1.82 3.28
CA VAL A 81 -4.82 1.31 4.52
C VAL A 81 -5.29 -0.13 4.35
N ARG A 82 -5.99 -0.42 3.25
CA ARG A 82 -6.57 -1.73 2.96
C ARG A 82 -5.52 -2.82 2.77
N PHE A 83 -4.45 -2.53 2.02
CA PHE A 83 -3.44 -3.53 1.65
C PHE A 83 -2.17 -3.49 2.50
N SER A 84 -2.15 -2.70 3.58
CA SER A 84 -1.01 -2.66 4.51
C SER A 84 -0.73 -4.02 5.16
N ALA A 85 -1.75 -4.81 5.50
CA ALA A 85 -1.57 -6.12 6.11
C ALA A 85 -0.76 -7.09 5.21
N ILE A 86 -1.01 -7.06 3.90
CA ILE A 86 -0.30 -7.89 2.92
C ILE A 86 1.16 -7.49 2.88
N ALA A 87 1.45 -6.19 2.77
CA ALA A 87 2.83 -5.68 2.81
C ALA A 87 3.53 -6.02 4.13
N ASN A 88 2.86 -5.83 5.27
CA ASN A 88 3.39 -6.14 6.59
C ASN A 88 3.76 -7.62 6.71
N GLY A 89 2.85 -8.51 6.32
CA GLY A 89 3.07 -9.96 6.38
C GLY A 89 4.24 -10.42 5.52
N THR A 90 4.34 -9.92 4.29
CA THR A 90 5.45 -10.25 3.39
C THR A 90 6.79 -9.72 3.90
N ILE A 91 6.84 -8.43 4.27
CA ILE A 91 8.08 -7.81 4.77
C ILE A 91 8.54 -8.46 6.07
N LEU A 92 7.64 -8.67 7.04
CA LEU A 92 7.98 -9.31 8.31
C LEU A 92 8.50 -10.74 8.12
N SER A 93 7.93 -11.49 7.17
CA SER A 93 8.42 -12.82 6.80
C SER A 93 9.82 -12.79 6.21
N GLY A 94 10.17 -11.77 5.43
CA GLY A 94 11.54 -11.58 4.95
C GLY A 94 12.51 -11.16 6.05
N ILE A 95 12.09 -10.26 6.95
CA ILE A 95 12.91 -9.84 8.10
C ILE A 95 13.21 -11.01 9.03
N LYS A 96 12.25 -11.91 9.27
CA LYS A 96 12.43 -13.12 10.08
C LYS A 96 13.52 -14.05 9.56
N GLN A 97 13.81 -14.03 8.26
CA GLN A 97 14.87 -14.85 7.66
C GLN A 97 16.26 -14.28 7.88
N ILE A 98 16.39 -13.02 8.34
CA ILE A 98 17.69 -12.39 8.61
C ILE A 98 18.23 -12.89 9.96
N PRO A 99 19.41 -13.53 9.99
CA PRO A 99 20.06 -13.93 11.24
C PRO A 99 20.33 -12.72 12.15
N GLN A 100 20.13 -12.89 13.46
CA GLN A 100 20.36 -11.81 14.44
C GLN A 100 21.82 -11.31 14.46
N SER A 101 22.79 -12.13 14.07
CA SER A 101 24.19 -11.73 13.96
C SER A 101 24.41 -10.58 12.96
N LEU A 102 23.58 -10.50 11.90
CA LEU A 102 23.66 -9.41 10.92
C LEU A 102 23.10 -8.09 11.43
N ASP A 103 22.35 -8.10 12.54
CA ASP A 103 21.86 -6.88 13.19
C ASP A 103 23.00 -6.17 13.95
N TYR A 104 23.91 -6.95 14.56
CA TYR A 104 24.99 -6.44 15.42
C TYR A 104 26.34 -6.24 14.70
N ALA A 105 26.59 -6.99 13.62
CA ALA A 105 27.88 -6.92 12.89
C ALA A 105 28.26 -5.50 12.41
N PRO A 106 27.33 -4.66 11.89
CA PRO A 106 27.67 -3.31 11.44
C PRO A 106 28.17 -2.42 12.58
N ALA A 107 27.60 -2.54 13.78
CA ALA A 107 28.00 -1.75 14.94
C ALA A 107 29.44 -2.07 15.35
N SER A 108 29.86 -3.34 15.29
CA SER A 108 31.24 -3.77 15.56
C SER A 108 32.26 -3.22 14.55
N LEU A 109 31.81 -2.78 13.38
CA LEU A 109 32.63 -2.15 12.33
C LEU A 109 32.54 -0.61 12.36
N GLY A 110 31.94 -0.03 13.40
CA GLY A 110 31.74 1.43 13.52
C GLY A 110 30.68 2.01 12.57
N VAL A 111 29.83 1.17 11.98
CA VAL A 111 28.76 1.60 11.07
C VAL A 111 27.53 2.00 11.89
N ASN A 112 27.03 3.21 11.64
CA ASN A 112 25.81 3.72 12.29
C ASN A 112 24.53 3.01 11.79
N LEU A 113 23.40 3.27 12.45
CA LEU A 113 22.11 2.65 12.12
C LEU A 113 21.70 2.86 10.65
N LEU A 114 21.83 4.08 10.13
CA LEU A 114 21.47 4.37 8.74
C LEU A 114 22.34 3.59 7.75
N GLY A 115 23.64 3.45 8.05
CA GLY A 115 24.57 2.63 7.28
C GLY A 115 24.21 1.14 7.35
N SER A 116 23.83 0.64 8.53
CA SER A 116 23.34 -0.74 8.70
C SER A 116 22.09 -1.00 7.86
N LEU A 117 21.10 -0.11 7.92
CA LEU A 117 19.86 -0.21 7.16
C LEU A 117 20.12 -0.23 5.65
N THR A 118 20.90 0.73 5.15
CA THR A 118 21.10 0.91 3.70
C THR A 118 22.07 -0.10 3.09
N LYS A 119 23.09 -0.55 3.83
CA LYS A 119 24.13 -1.45 3.31
C LYS A 119 23.89 -2.92 3.63
N VAL A 120 23.08 -3.24 4.63
CA VAL A 120 22.84 -4.64 5.07
C VAL A 120 21.38 -5.01 4.90
N HIS A 121 20.47 -4.37 5.64
CA HIS A 121 19.07 -4.81 5.67
C HIS A 121 18.34 -4.59 4.35
N LEU A 122 18.44 -3.41 3.74
CA LEU A 122 17.75 -3.10 2.47
C LEU A 122 18.19 -4.00 1.30
N PRO A 123 19.50 -4.24 1.07
CA PRO A 123 19.94 -5.16 0.02
C PRO A 123 19.44 -6.59 0.21
N ILE A 124 19.47 -7.11 1.45
CA ILE A 124 18.96 -8.46 1.77
C ILE A 124 17.45 -8.52 1.53
N LEU A 125 16.72 -7.47 1.94
CA LEU A 125 15.27 -7.40 1.79
C LEU A 125 14.80 -7.05 0.36
N LYS A 126 15.70 -6.74 -0.59
CA LYS A 126 15.31 -6.30 -1.95
C LYS A 126 14.33 -7.26 -2.62
N SER A 127 14.57 -8.56 -2.53
CA SER A 127 13.65 -9.58 -3.07
C SER A 127 12.32 -9.54 -2.35
N THR A 128 12.30 -9.47 -1.02
CA THR A 128 11.08 -9.38 -0.21
C THR A 128 10.28 -8.11 -0.50
N ILE A 129 10.95 -6.96 -0.67
CA ILE A 129 10.33 -5.68 -1.04
C ILE A 129 9.65 -5.80 -2.39
N LEU A 130 10.31 -6.40 -3.38
CA LEU A 130 9.72 -6.64 -4.70
C LEU A 130 8.50 -7.56 -4.60
N MET A 131 8.58 -8.63 -3.80
CA MET A 131 7.44 -9.54 -3.59
C MET A 131 6.26 -8.81 -2.94
N ALA A 132 6.50 -8.04 -1.88
CA ALA A 132 5.47 -7.27 -1.20
C ALA A 132 4.83 -6.23 -2.14
N TRP A 133 5.64 -5.58 -2.98
CA TRP A 133 5.16 -4.62 -3.98
C TRP A 133 4.27 -5.29 -5.02
N LEU A 134 4.71 -6.42 -5.58
CA LEU A 134 3.92 -7.14 -6.59
C LEU A 134 2.58 -7.63 -6.03
N LEU A 135 2.57 -8.19 -4.80
CA LEU A 135 1.34 -8.66 -4.17
C LEU A 135 0.35 -7.51 -3.92
N VAL A 136 0.82 -6.39 -3.37
CA VAL A 136 -0.04 -5.21 -3.16
C VAL A 136 -0.50 -4.61 -4.48
N PHE A 137 0.35 -4.58 -5.50
CA PHE A 137 0.00 -4.09 -6.83
C PHE A 137 -1.15 -4.88 -7.45
N VAL A 138 -1.09 -6.21 -7.40
CA VAL A 138 -2.16 -7.08 -7.93
C VAL A 138 -3.48 -6.85 -7.20
N GLU A 139 -3.44 -6.75 -5.87
CA GLU A 139 -4.64 -6.50 -5.07
C GLU A 139 -5.23 -5.11 -5.33
N ALA A 140 -4.38 -4.09 -5.46
CA ALA A 140 -4.81 -2.73 -5.78
C ALA A 140 -5.42 -2.61 -7.19
N MET A 141 -4.86 -3.31 -8.18
CA MET A 141 -5.32 -3.24 -9.57
C MET A 141 -6.76 -3.75 -9.74
N LYS A 142 -7.15 -4.79 -8.98
CA LYS A 142 -8.50 -5.37 -9.04
C LYS A 142 -9.45 -4.79 -8.00
N GLU A 143 -9.01 -3.85 -7.15
CA GLU A 143 -9.88 -3.24 -6.15
C GLU A 143 -10.93 -2.37 -6.86
N LEU A 144 -12.19 -2.72 -6.65
CA LEU A 144 -13.33 -2.06 -7.27
C LEU A 144 -14.17 -1.25 -6.26
N PRO A 145 -14.60 -1.82 -5.12
CA PRO A 145 -15.59 -1.15 -4.28
C PRO A 145 -15.11 0.17 -3.68
N ALA A 146 -13.84 0.24 -3.23
CA ALA A 146 -13.28 1.48 -2.72
C ALA A 146 -13.10 2.53 -3.84
N VAL A 147 -12.70 2.09 -5.03
CA VAL A 147 -12.45 2.97 -6.17
C VAL A 147 -13.74 3.61 -6.69
N LEU A 148 -14.82 2.82 -6.84
CA LEU A 148 -16.10 3.34 -7.35
C LEU A 148 -16.65 4.51 -6.50
N LEU A 149 -16.39 4.49 -5.20
CA LEU A 149 -16.88 5.51 -4.27
C LEU A 149 -15.90 6.69 -4.09
N LEU A 150 -14.60 6.46 -4.23
CA LEU A 150 -13.57 7.49 -3.99
C LEU A 150 -12.98 8.11 -5.26
N ARG A 151 -13.31 7.59 -6.45
CA ARG A 151 -12.73 8.11 -7.70
C ARG A 151 -13.12 9.58 -7.91
N PRO A 152 -12.16 10.46 -8.25
CA PRO A 152 -12.49 11.81 -8.63
C PRO A 152 -13.14 11.84 -10.02
N PHE A 153 -13.76 12.96 -10.36
CA PHE A 153 -14.37 13.14 -11.67
C PHE A 153 -13.36 12.95 -12.81
N ASN A 154 -13.80 12.31 -13.89
CA ASN A 154 -13.00 12.02 -15.08
C ASN A 154 -11.75 11.16 -14.83
N PHE A 155 -11.75 10.37 -13.75
CA PHE A 155 -10.67 9.41 -13.48
C PHE A 155 -11.23 8.00 -13.35
N GLU A 156 -10.70 7.12 -14.19
CA GLU A 156 -11.05 5.71 -14.19
C GLU A 156 -9.80 4.85 -13.94
N THR A 157 -9.96 3.81 -13.13
CA THR A 157 -8.99 2.73 -13.01
C THR A 157 -9.35 1.61 -13.98
N LEU A 158 -8.43 0.67 -14.19
CA LEU A 158 -8.73 -0.55 -14.94
C LEU A 158 -9.96 -1.29 -14.39
N SER A 159 -10.07 -1.38 -13.05
CA SER A 159 -11.20 -2.05 -12.40
C SER A 159 -12.52 -1.33 -12.63
N SER A 160 -12.58 -0.01 -12.47
CA SER A 160 -13.80 0.77 -12.63
C SER A 160 -14.22 0.87 -14.10
N GLN A 161 -13.27 1.00 -15.02
CA GLN A 161 -13.53 1.03 -16.46
C GLN A 161 -14.10 -0.31 -16.96
N VAL A 162 -13.51 -1.44 -16.56
CA VAL A 162 -14.03 -2.77 -16.92
C VAL A 162 -15.43 -2.96 -16.36
N TYR A 163 -15.66 -2.56 -15.10
CA TYR A 163 -16.98 -2.64 -14.48
C TYR A 163 -18.03 -1.83 -15.23
N GLN A 164 -17.69 -0.60 -15.65
CA GLN A 164 -18.58 0.26 -16.41
C GLN A 164 -18.91 -0.33 -17.79
N LEU A 165 -17.89 -0.75 -18.56
CA LEU A 165 -18.12 -1.36 -19.88
C LEU A 165 -18.98 -2.62 -19.82
N ILE A 166 -18.81 -3.44 -18.77
CA ILE A 166 -19.65 -4.63 -18.57
C ILE A 166 -21.07 -4.23 -18.19
N SER A 167 -21.23 -3.21 -17.34
CA SER A 167 -22.53 -2.69 -16.92
C SER A 167 -23.30 -2.03 -18.07
N ASP A 168 -22.57 -1.46 -19.04
CA ASP A 168 -23.11 -0.88 -20.27
C ASP A 168 -23.34 -1.93 -21.38
N GLU A 169 -23.26 -3.22 -21.05
CA GLU A 169 -23.40 -4.38 -21.97
C GLU A 169 -22.33 -4.44 -23.09
N MET A 170 -21.28 -3.64 -23.00
CA MET A 170 -20.17 -3.55 -23.96
C MET A 170 -19.08 -4.59 -23.66
N LEU A 171 -19.46 -5.87 -23.60
CA LEU A 171 -18.60 -6.97 -23.13
C LEU A 171 -17.30 -7.10 -23.93
N GLU A 172 -17.35 -6.92 -25.25
CA GLU A 172 -16.17 -7.01 -26.12
C GLU A 172 -15.12 -5.96 -25.77
N GLN A 173 -15.55 -4.75 -25.43
CA GLN A 173 -14.65 -3.66 -25.06
C GLN A 173 -14.09 -3.85 -23.66
N GLY A 174 -14.92 -4.35 -22.73
CA GLY A 174 -14.49 -4.69 -21.36
C GLY A 174 -13.52 -5.87 -21.29
N ALA A 175 -13.56 -6.78 -22.27
CA ALA A 175 -12.74 -8.00 -22.30
C ALA A 175 -11.23 -7.69 -22.27
N LEU A 176 -10.78 -6.67 -22.99
CA LEU A 176 -9.36 -6.30 -23.02
C LEU A 176 -8.85 -5.92 -21.62
N GLY A 177 -9.59 -5.08 -20.89
CA GLY A 177 -9.24 -4.69 -19.54
C GLY A 177 -9.27 -5.87 -18.56
N ALA A 178 -10.26 -6.76 -18.69
CA ALA A 178 -10.33 -7.98 -17.88
C ALA A 178 -9.13 -8.91 -18.12
N ILE A 179 -8.72 -9.10 -19.38
CA ILE A 179 -7.53 -9.89 -19.74
C ILE A 179 -6.26 -9.26 -19.15
N LEU A 180 -6.11 -7.94 -19.21
CA LEU A 180 -4.96 -7.25 -18.60
C LEU A 180 -4.92 -7.47 -17.08
N ILE A 181 -6.05 -7.38 -16.39
CA ILE A 181 -6.14 -7.67 -14.94
C ILE A 181 -5.68 -9.11 -14.66
N VAL A 182 -6.10 -10.08 -15.47
CA VAL A 182 -5.68 -11.48 -15.32
C VAL A 182 -4.18 -11.64 -15.57
N LEU A 183 -3.65 -11.07 -16.66
CA LEU A 183 -2.23 -11.17 -17.00
C LEU A 183 -1.33 -10.56 -15.93
N PHE A 184 -1.62 -9.34 -15.50
CA PHE A 184 -0.86 -8.68 -14.44
C PHE A 184 -1.06 -9.33 -13.07
N GLY A 185 -2.22 -9.95 -12.82
CA GLY A 185 -2.48 -10.74 -11.61
C GLY A 185 -1.68 -12.04 -11.55
N LEU A 186 -1.56 -12.74 -12.69
CA LEU A 186 -0.84 -14.02 -12.78
C LEU A 186 0.68 -13.84 -12.82
N LEU A 187 1.18 -12.77 -13.41
CA LEU A 187 2.62 -12.56 -13.62
C LEU A 187 3.43 -12.67 -12.32
N PRO A 188 3.06 -12.01 -11.20
CA PRO A 188 3.74 -12.19 -9.92
C PRO A 188 3.69 -13.63 -9.41
N ILE A 189 2.55 -14.29 -9.52
CA ILE A 189 2.36 -15.67 -9.03
C ILE A 189 3.32 -16.62 -9.75
N VAL A 190 3.41 -16.50 -11.08
CA VAL A 190 4.32 -17.32 -11.90
C VAL A 190 5.79 -17.03 -11.56
N LEU A 191 6.18 -15.76 -11.43
CA LEU A 191 7.54 -15.37 -11.07
C LEU A 191 7.95 -15.87 -9.68
N LEU A 192 7.02 -15.86 -8.73
CA LEU A 192 7.22 -16.35 -7.37
C LEU A 192 7.40 -17.87 -7.33
N ASN A 193 6.56 -18.62 -8.03
CA ASN A 193 6.65 -20.08 -8.07
C ASN A 193 7.97 -20.55 -8.70
N LYS A 194 8.39 -19.92 -9.79
CA LYS A 194 9.66 -20.26 -10.47
C LYS A 194 10.91 -20.01 -9.61
N LYS A 195 10.85 -19.10 -8.63
CA LYS A 195 11.95 -18.88 -7.68
C LYS A 195 12.00 -19.95 -6.59
N ARG A 196 10.86 -20.49 -6.17
CA ARG A 196 10.80 -21.55 -5.14
C ARG A 196 11.32 -22.89 -5.64
N GLU A 197 11.14 -23.20 -6.93
CA GLU A 197 11.65 -24.43 -7.55
C GLU A 197 13.17 -24.45 -7.77
N LYS A 198 13.84 -23.30 -7.65
CA LYS A 198 15.29 -23.16 -7.88
C LYS A 198 16.13 -23.14 -6.59
N VAL A 199 15.50 -23.32 -5.43
CA VAL A 199 16.14 -23.42 -4.11
C VAL A 199 15.94 -24.83 -3.60
#